data_AF-A0A6A5KG17-F1
#
_entry.id   AF-A0A6A5KG17-F1
#
_cell.length_a   1.000
_cell.length_b   1.000
_cell.length_c   1.000
_cell.angle_alpha   90.00
_cell.angle_beta   90.00
_cell.angle_gamma   90.00
#
_symmetry.space_group_name_H-M   'P 1'
#
loop_
_entity.id
_entity.type
_entity.pdbx_description
1 polymer ?
#
loop_
_entity_poly.entity_id
_entity_poly.type
_entity_poly.pdbx_seq_one_letter_code
_entity_poly.pdbx_strand_id
1 'polypeptide(L)' 'MQMAQSIIPSDNLLAIQTATYLKNRAPHSADKLHRTPYELLHGVKPYIGHLHLFGADCYVHIPVEARK' A
#
# COMPACT_ATOMS: atom_id res chain seq x y z
N MET A 1 0.94 28.67 22.25
CA MET A 1 1.81 27.65 21.61
C MET A 1 0.94 26.90 20.61
N GLN A 2 0.93 27.36 19.36
CA GLN A 2 0.03 26.88 18.32
C GLN A 2 0.52 25.50 17.88
N MET A 3 -0.24 24.46 18.21
CA MET A 3 -0.03 23.11 17.68
C MET A 3 -0.27 23.20 16.17
N ALA A 4 0.76 22.90 15.38
CA ALA A 4 0.69 22.86 13.93
C ALA A 4 -0.51 22.00 13.51
N GLN A 5 -1.56 22.64 12.99
CA GLN A 5 -2.64 21.93 12.33
C GLN A 5 -2.02 21.21 11.14
N SER A 6 -2.04 19.88 11.15
CA SER A 6 -1.52 19.07 10.06
C SER A 6 -2.22 19.49 8.77
N ILE A 7 -1.44 19.96 7.79
CA ILE A 7 -1.84 20.48 6.47
C ILE A 7 -2.63 19.44 5.62
N ILE A 8 -2.86 18.25 6.15
CA ILE A 8 -3.37 17.10 5.45
C ILE A 8 -4.83 16.90 5.88
N PRO A 9 -5.80 16.99 4.97
CA PRO A 9 -7.20 16.65 5.23
C PRO A 9 -7.30 15.25 5.84
N SER A 10 -8.19 15.04 6.82
CA SER A 10 -8.41 13.73 7.49
C SER A 10 -8.60 12.59 6.50
N ASP A 11 -9.22 12.89 5.36
CA ASP A 11 -9.58 11.93 4.32
C ASP A 11 -8.35 11.37 3.59
N ASN A 12 -7.22 12.09 3.64
CA ASN A 12 -5.96 11.68 2.99
C ASN A 12 -5.06 10.85 3.91
N LEU A 13 -5.39 10.69 5.20
CA LEU A 13 -4.55 9.97 6.16
C LEU A 13 -4.38 8.50 5.78
N LEU A 14 -5.46 7.83 5.37
CA LEU A 14 -5.42 6.43 4.94
C LEU A 14 -4.53 6.24 3.71
N ALA A 15 -4.60 7.18 2.76
CA ALA A 15 -3.80 7.14 1.54
C ALA A 15 -2.30 7.26 1.87
N ILE A 16 -1.93 8.20 2.74
CA ILE A 16 -0.53 8.41 3.13
C ILE A 16 -0.01 7.22 3.94
N GLN A 17 -0.78 6.72 4.91
CA GLN A 17 -0.41 5.55 5.70
C GLN A 17 -0.17 4.33 4.81
N THR A 18 -1.04 4.10 3.83
CA THR A 18 -0.90 3.01 2.86
C THR A 18 0.34 3.21 1.98
N ALA A 19 0.58 4.44 1.49
CA ALA A 19 1.75 4.74 0.68
C ALA A 19 3.07 4.51 1.46
N THR A 20 3.15 4.97 2.70
CA THR A 20 4.31 4.74 3.58
C THR A 20 4.49 3.25 3.88
N TYR A 21 3.39 2.55 4.17
CA TYR A 21 3.38 1.11 4.43
C TYR A 21 3.95 0.30 3.26
N LEU A 22 3.53 0.63 2.04
CA LEU A 22 4.00 -0.01 0.81
C LEU A 22 5.48 0.33 0.54
N LYS A 23 5.86 1.60 0.69
CA LYS A 23 7.24 2.04 0.44
C LYS A 23 8.25 1.38 1.38
N ASN A 24 7.86 1.12 2.63
CA ASN A 24 8.70 0.42 3.59
C ASN A 24 8.88 -1.08 3.30
N ARG A 25 7.97 -1.68 2.52
CA ARG A 25 8.01 -3.10 2.11
C ARG A 25 8.47 -3.29 0.66
N ALA A 26 8.72 -2.21 -0.06
CA ALA A 26 9.29 -2.26 -1.40
C ALA A 26 10.83 -2.28 -1.32
N PRO A 27 11.51 -3.04 -2.18
CA PRO A 27 12.96 -2.99 -2.29
C PRO A 27 13.37 -1.60 -2.81
N HIS A 28 14.40 -1.02 -2.21
CA HIS A 28 14.87 0.31 -2.59
C HIS A 28 16.24 0.21 -3.26
N SER A 29 16.41 0.89 -4.41
CA SER A 29 17.69 0.94 -5.14
C SER A 29 18.87 1.53 -4.37
N ALA A 30 18.63 2.13 -3.19
CA ALA A 30 19.67 2.64 -2.32
C ALA A 30 20.44 1.51 -1.61
N ASP A 31 19.81 0.35 -1.42
CA ASP A 31 20.46 -0.84 -0.86
C ASP A 31 20.92 -1.75 -2.01
N LYS A 32 22.23 -2.00 -2.08
CA LYS A 32 22.85 -2.87 -3.11
C LYS A 32 22.41 -4.33 -3.00
N LEU A 33 21.89 -4.73 -1.84
CA LEU A 33 21.37 -6.06 -1.57
C LEU A 33 19.85 -6.16 -1.80
N HIS A 34 19.22 -5.11 -2.33
CA HIS A 34 17.79 -5.02 -2.62
C HIS A 34 16.89 -5.37 -1.42
N ARG A 35 17.34 -5.09 -0.19
CA ARG A 35 16.53 -5.27 1.01
C ARG A 35 15.53 -4.14 1.15
N THR A 36 14.41 -4.45 1.77
CA THR A 36 13.35 -3.50 2.10
C THR A 36 13.73 -2.72 3.36
N PRO A 37 13.26 -1.46 3.51
CA PRO A 37 13.44 -0.72 4.77
C PRO A 37 12.91 -1.49 6.00
N TYR A 38 11.84 -2.28 5.82
CA TYR A 38 11.31 -3.16 6.85
C TYR A 38 12.32 -4.25 7.27
N GLU A 39 12.98 -4.92 6.32
CA GLU A 39 14.03 -5.91 6.59
C GLU A 39 15.24 -5.29 7.28
N LEU A 40 15.63 -4.07 6.90
CA LEU A 40 16.75 -3.37 7.52
C LEU A 40 16.46 -3.02 8.99
N LEU A 41 15.21 -2.67 9.30
CA LEU A 41 14.80 -2.27 10.64
C LEU A 41 14.51 -3.46 11.56
N HIS A 42 13.88 -4.52 11.05
CA HIS A 42 13.41 -5.65 11.86
C HIS A 42 14.24 -6.93 11.69
N GLY A 43 15.15 -6.97 10.71
CA GLY A 43 15.96 -8.16 10.40
C GLY A 43 15.17 -9.32 9.79
N VAL A 44 13.88 -9.14 9.48
CA VAL A 44 12.97 -10.17 8.97
C VAL A 44 12.29 -9.69 7.69
N LYS A 45 12.11 -10.62 6.73
CA LYS A 45 11.40 -10.36 5.48
C LYS A 45 9.94 -10.01 5.72
N PRO A 46 9.40 -8.90 5.16
CA PRO A 46 8.01 -8.54 5.37
C PRO A 46 7.08 -9.58 4.73
N TYR A 47 6.02 -9.94 5.45
CA TYR A 47 4.90 -10.69 4.88
C TYR A 47 4.05 -9.75 4.01
N ILE A 48 3.94 -10.06 2.71
CA ILE A 48 3.19 -9.27 1.71
C ILE A 48 2.00 -10.01 1.10
N GLY A 49 1.67 -11.21 1.59
CA GLY A 49 0.60 -12.04 1.01
C GLY A 49 -0.83 -11.46 1.12
N HIS A 50 -1.01 -10.39 1.89
CA HIS A 50 -2.27 -9.65 1.99
C HIS A 50 -2.42 -8.57 0.91
N LEU A 51 -1.35 -8.26 0.17
CA LEU A 51 -1.40 -7.32 -0.95
C LEU A 51 -1.92 -8.05 -2.19
N HIS A 52 -2.93 -7.47 -2.82
CA HIS A 52 -3.48 -7.96 -4.09
C HIS A 52 -2.94 -7.10 -5.24
N LEU A 53 -2.71 -7.73 -6.39
CA LEU A 53 -2.35 -7.02 -7.60
C LEU A 53 -3.53 -6.11 -7.99
N PHE A 54 -3.28 -4.81 -8.13
CA PHE A 54 -4.27 -3.91 -8.72
C PHE A 54 -4.52 -4.32 -10.17
N GLY A 55 -5.79 -4.49 -10.55
CA GLY A 55 -6.18 -4.78 -11.94
C GLY A 55 -6.39 -6.26 -12.29
N ALA A 56 -6.77 -7.11 -11.34
CA ALA A 56 -7.33 -8.42 -11.68
C ALA A 56 -8.62 -8.28 -12.51
N ASP A 57 -8.92 -9.25 -13.37
CA ASP A 57 -10.16 -9.27 -14.16
C ASP A 57 -11.38 -9.26 -13.22
N CYS A 58 -12.02 -8.10 -13.12
CA CYS A 58 -13.23 -7.92 -12.34
C CYS A 58 -14.44 -8.32 -13.19
N TYR A 59 -15.01 -9.50 -12.96
CA TYR A 59 -16.29 -9.86 -13.56
C TYR A 59 -17.43 -9.13 -12.84
N VAL A 60 -18.15 -8.28 -13.56
CA VAL A 60 -19.39 -7.67 -13.06
C VAL A 60 -20.49 -8.72 -13.13
N HIS A 61 -21.24 -8.91 -12.04
CA HIS A 61 -22.41 -9.79 -12.07
C HIS A 61 -23.50 -9.17 -12.96
N ILE A 62 -23.72 -9.75 -14.14
CA ILE A 62 -24.84 -9.38 -15.01
C ILE A 62 -26.08 -10.16 -14.53
N PRO A 63 -27.14 -9.47 -14.06
CA PRO A 63 -28.39 -10.12 -13.67
C PRO A 63 -28.97 -10.90 -14.86
N VAL A 64 -29.61 -12.03 -14.58
CA VAL A 64 -30.08 -12.99 -15.60
C VAL A 64 -30.94 -12.32 -16.67
N GLU A 65 -31.76 -11.34 -16.26
CA GLU A 65 -32.67 -10.60 -17.13
C GLU A 65 -31.97 -9.69 -18.16
N ALA A 66 -30.70 -9.36 -17.95
CA ALA A 66 -29.89 -8.52 -18.83
C ALA A 66 -28.89 -9.32 -19.69
N ARG A 67 -28.90 -10.65 -19.59
CA ARG A 67 -28.09 -11.53 -20.44
C ARG A 67 -28.81 -11.68 -21.79
N LYS A 68 -28.14 -11.31 -22.88
CA LYS A 68 -28.63 -11.56 -24.25
C LYS A 68 -28.67 -13.05 -24.57
#